data_AF-A0A8X7MLE8-F1
#
_entry.id   AF-A0A8X7MLE8-F1
#
_cell.length_a   1.000
_cell.length_b   1.000
_cell.length_c   1.000
_cell.angle_alpha   90.00
_cell.angle_beta   90.00
_cell.angle_gamma   90.00
#
_symmetry.space_group_name_H-M   'P 1'
#
loop_
_entity.id
_entity.type
_entity.pdbx_description
1 polymer ?
#
loop_
_entity_poly.entity_id
_entity_poly.type
_entity_poly.pdbx_seq_one_letter_code
_entity_poly.pdbx_strand_id
1 'polypeptide(L)'
;MDLYARFDLPPPPPATVFSRDRTDARARMPNFITVDQVSKFVDGSILWQHSRDANAFIIFASVYLMTILVILSVMIMQMIYHRSWWVFRIVLRGHSKIIIPNVHNSWILFIAPYVWILVGSLIAHIVGDAWAEPVPNAALWISMMWVPVGFAVWYQTWAIWAAQIDNGSASFDKTIE
;
A
#
# COMPACT_ATOMS: atom_id res chain seq x y z
N MET A 1 -7.13 44.41 -11.07
CA MET A 1 -7.28 44.88 -9.67
C MET A 1 -7.43 43.64 -8.81
N ASP A 2 -6.64 43.50 -7.74
CA ASP A 2 -6.62 42.31 -6.88
C ASP A 2 -7.90 42.24 -6.01
N LEU A 3 -8.51 41.05 -5.88
CA LEU A 3 -9.71 40.80 -5.08
C LEU A 3 -9.52 41.27 -3.63
N TYR A 4 -8.33 41.03 -3.07
CA TYR A 4 -7.99 41.40 -1.69
C TYR A 4 -7.97 42.91 -1.48
N ALA A 5 -7.44 43.66 -2.45
CA ALA A 5 -7.43 45.12 -2.41
C ALA A 5 -8.81 45.73 -2.71
N ARG A 6 -9.66 45.04 -3.50
CA ARG A 6 -11.00 45.52 -3.84
C ARG A 6 -11.99 45.41 -2.69
N PHE A 7 -11.88 44.35 -1.89
CA PHE A 7 -12.81 44.03 -0.80
C PHE A 7 -12.20 44.18 0.60
N ASP A 8 -11.00 44.76 0.70
CA ASP A 8 -10.26 44.98 1.95
C ASP A 8 -10.16 43.71 2.81
N LEU A 9 -9.81 42.59 2.15
CA LEU A 9 -9.72 41.29 2.80
C LEU A 9 -8.45 41.18 3.65
N PRO A 10 -8.50 40.47 4.79
CA PRO A 10 -7.34 40.33 5.65
C PRO A 10 -6.18 39.60 4.94
N PRO A 11 -4.92 39.92 5.28
CA PRO A 11 -3.77 39.21 4.76
C PRO A 11 -3.78 37.74 5.21
N PRO A 12 -3.14 36.84 4.45
CA PRO A 12 -3.16 35.42 4.77
C PRO A 12 -2.43 35.14 6.08
N PRO A 13 -2.94 34.19 6.89
CA PRO A 13 -2.36 33.86 8.19
C PRO A 13 -0.92 33.36 8.04
N PRO A 14 0.01 33.63 8.98
CA PRO A 14 1.42 33.26 8.90
C PRO A 14 1.62 31.79 8.54
N ALA A 15 2.66 31.50 7.74
CA ALA A 15 2.93 30.14 7.31
C ALA A 15 3.24 29.24 8.52
N THR A 16 2.61 28.07 8.55
CA THR A 16 2.88 27.04 9.57
C THR A 16 3.92 26.04 9.04
N VAL A 17 4.40 25.16 9.92
CA VAL A 17 5.30 24.06 9.55
C VAL A 17 4.67 23.14 8.49
N PHE A 18 3.34 23.06 8.45
CA PHE A 18 2.57 22.25 7.49
C PHE A 18 2.21 22.99 6.19
N SER A 19 2.62 24.25 6.03
CA SER A 19 2.30 25.02 4.82
C SER A 19 3.20 24.59 3.66
N ARG A 20 2.57 24.09 2.58
CA ARG A 20 3.27 23.70 1.33
C ARG A 20 3.87 24.89 0.60
N ASP A 21 3.18 26.04 0.65
CA ASP A 21 3.64 27.32 0.12
C ASP A 21 3.88 28.30 1.29
N ARG A 22 5.02 28.98 1.27
CA ARG A 22 5.42 29.96 2.30
C ARG A 22 5.31 31.41 1.83
N THR A 23 4.87 31.63 0.60
CA THR A 23 4.67 32.97 0.05
C THR A 23 3.43 33.65 0.63
N ASP A 24 3.27 34.94 0.35
CA ASP A 24 2.09 35.73 0.69
C ASP A 24 0.89 35.44 -0.23
N ALA A 25 1.04 34.55 -1.21
CA ALA A 25 -0.06 34.04 -2.00
C ALA A 25 -0.75 32.82 -1.34
N ARG A 26 -0.16 32.26 -0.27
CA ARG A 26 -0.74 31.10 0.45
C ARG A 26 -2.12 31.45 0.98
N ALA A 27 -3.05 30.50 0.91
CA ALA A 27 -4.43 30.69 1.38
C ALA A 27 -5.14 31.93 0.80
N ARG A 28 -4.63 32.51 -0.31
CA ARG A 28 -5.33 33.54 -1.06
C ARG A 28 -6.17 32.91 -2.15
N MET A 29 -7.38 33.41 -2.34
CA MET A 29 -8.18 33.07 -3.50
C MET A 29 -7.52 33.67 -4.75
N PRO A 30 -7.24 32.88 -5.80
CA PRO A 30 -6.65 33.40 -7.01
C PRO A 30 -7.56 34.43 -7.69
N ASN A 31 -6.96 35.43 -8.33
CA ASN A 31 -7.70 36.38 -9.16
C ASN A 31 -8.07 35.74 -10.49
N PHE A 32 -9.27 35.16 -10.57
CA PHE A 32 -9.77 34.58 -11.81
C PHE A 32 -10.17 35.68 -12.79
N ILE A 33 -9.60 35.64 -13.99
CA ILE A 33 -9.89 36.58 -15.09
C ILE A 33 -10.91 35.97 -16.05
N THR A 34 -10.98 34.64 -16.13
CA THR A 34 -11.85 33.89 -17.05
C THR A 34 -12.58 32.77 -16.35
N VAL A 35 -13.74 32.37 -16.89
CA VAL A 35 -14.54 31.23 -16.39
C VAL A 35 -13.76 29.92 -16.48
N ASP A 36 -12.91 29.76 -17.49
CA ASP A 36 -12.02 28.58 -17.63
C ASP A 36 -11.05 28.43 -16.45
N GLN A 37 -10.50 29.53 -15.95
CA GLN A 37 -9.62 29.49 -14.77
C GLN A 37 -10.38 29.09 -13.50
N VAL A 38 -11.64 29.52 -13.36
CA VAL A 38 -12.50 29.11 -12.24
C VAL A 38 -12.80 27.61 -12.34
N SER A 39 -13.19 27.12 -13.51
CA SER A 39 -13.45 25.69 -13.74
C SER A 39 -12.22 24.86 -13.37
N LYS A 40 -11.06 25.19 -13.93
CA LYS A 40 -9.80 24.48 -13.65
C LYS A 40 -9.41 24.50 -12.17
N PHE A 41 -9.68 25.60 -11.47
CA PHE A 41 -9.42 25.70 -10.04
C PHE A 41 -10.36 24.82 -9.23
N VAL A 42 -11.65 24.81 -9.56
CA VAL A 42 -12.64 23.92 -8.92
C VAL A 42 -12.29 22.45 -9.21
N ASP A 43 -12.02 22.12 -10.47
CA ASP A 43 -11.60 20.78 -10.88
C ASP A 43 -10.34 20.34 -10.14
N GLY A 44 -9.32 21.21 -10.04
CA GLY A 44 -8.10 20.93 -9.30
C GLY A 44 -8.25 20.93 -7.76
N SER A 45 -9.37 21.44 -7.23
CA SER A 45 -9.69 21.36 -5.80
C SER A 45 -10.42 20.07 -5.42
N ILE A 46 -11.10 19.44 -6.40
CA ILE A 46 -11.85 18.19 -6.24
C ILE A 46 -11.00 17.00 -6.68
N LEU A 47 -10.30 17.15 -7.80
CA LEU A 47 -9.40 16.15 -8.38
C LEU A 47 -7.98 16.46 -7.92
N TRP A 48 -7.34 15.46 -7.33
CA TRP A 48 -5.92 15.55 -7.01
C TRP A 48 -5.11 15.49 -8.31
N GLN A 49 -4.74 16.64 -8.85
CA GLN A 49 -3.88 16.72 -10.03
C GLN A 49 -2.44 16.38 -9.64
N HIS A 50 -1.99 15.18 -9.98
CA HIS A 50 -0.60 14.77 -9.78
C HIS A 50 0.34 15.69 -10.58
N SER A 51 1.45 16.09 -9.96
CA SER A 51 2.53 16.74 -10.71
C SER A 51 3.08 15.78 -11.76
N ARG A 52 3.71 16.31 -12.81
CA ARG A 52 4.35 15.50 -13.85
C ARG A 52 5.29 14.43 -13.28
N ASP A 53 6.04 14.80 -12.24
CA ASP A 53 6.97 13.90 -11.55
C ASP A 53 6.23 12.81 -10.77
N ALA A 54 5.12 13.15 -10.12
CA ALA A 54 4.29 12.19 -9.40
C ALA A 54 3.66 11.17 -10.37
N ASN A 55 3.20 11.62 -11.54
CA ASN A 55 2.66 10.72 -12.55
C ASN A 55 3.73 9.76 -13.12
N ALA A 56 4.92 10.28 -13.42
CA ALA A 56 6.05 9.45 -13.85
C ALA A 56 6.43 8.40 -12.78
N PHE A 57 6.42 8.78 -11.51
CA PHE A 57 6.65 7.87 -10.40
C PHE A 57 5.57 6.78 -10.29
N ILE A 58 4.28 7.14 -10.41
CA ILE A 58 3.16 6.19 -10.39
C ILE A 58 3.29 5.17 -11.52
N ILE A 59 3.61 5.60 -12.73
CA ILE A 59 3.81 4.71 -13.89
C ILE A 59 4.99 3.75 -13.63
N PHE A 60 6.13 4.29 -13.18
CA PHE A 60 7.30 3.48 -12.87
C PHE A 60 7.00 2.45 -11.77
N ALA A 61 6.37 2.89 -10.67
CA ALA A 61 5.98 2.02 -9.56
C ALA A 61 5.02 0.92 -10.02
N SER A 62 4.09 1.22 -10.91
CA SER A 62 3.14 0.26 -11.48
C SER A 62 3.87 -0.84 -12.27
N VAL A 63 4.78 -0.45 -13.16
CA VAL A 63 5.58 -1.40 -13.95
C VAL A 63 6.45 -2.26 -13.04
N TYR A 64 7.11 -1.65 -12.06
CA TYR A 64 7.95 -2.35 -11.09
C TYR A 64 7.16 -3.36 -10.23
N LEU A 65 5.97 -3.00 -9.75
CA LEU A 65 5.14 -3.92 -8.98
C LEU A 65 4.57 -5.05 -9.85
N MET A 66 4.24 -4.76 -11.12
CA MET A 66 3.84 -5.78 -12.08
C MET A 66 4.96 -6.80 -12.33
N THR A 67 6.22 -6.38 -12.45
CA THR A 67 7.33 -7.33 -12.62
C THR A 67 7.53 -8.19 -11.37
N ILE A 68 7.44 -7.61 -10.16
CA ILE A 68 7.43 -8.37 -8.90
C ILE A 68 6.30 -9.39 -8.90
N LEU A 69 5.10 -9.00 -9.30
CA LEU A 69 3.93 -9.88 -9.31
C LEU A 69 4.13 -11.07 -10.25
N VAL A 70 4.69 -10.85 -11.44
CA VAL A 70 5.03 -11.92 -12.39
C VAL A 70 6.07 -12.86 -11.77
N ILE A 71 7.14 -12.33 -11.16
CA ILE A 71 8.17 -13.15 -10.51
C ILE A 71 7.57 -13.99 -9.38
N LEU A 72 6.78 -13.40 -8.49
CA LEU A 72 6.09 -14.12 -7.40
C LEU A 72 5.17 -15.21 -7.94
N SER A 73 4.43 -14.93 -9.00
CA SER A 73 3.54 -15.91 -9.63
C SER A 73 4.31 -17.09 -10.20
N VAL A 74 5.43 -16.83 -10.88
CA VAL A 74 6.33 -17.87 -11.40
C VAL A 74 6.92 -18.71 -10.26
N MET A 75 7.37 -18.08 -9.18
CA MET A 75 7.89 -18.79 -8.00
C MET A 75 6.83 -19.70 -7.37
N ILE A 76 5.60 -19.21 -7.20
CA ILE A 76 4.48 -20.02 -6.68
C ILE A 76 4.21 -21.19 -7.62
N MET A 77 4.14 -20.96 -8.93
CA MET A 77 3.93 -22.03 -9.92
C MET A 77 5.04 -23.09 -9.86
N GLN A 78 6.31 -22.68 -9.75
CA GLN A 78 7.43 -23.59 -9.60
C GLN A 78 7.32 -24.43 -8.31
N MET A 79 6.95 -23.80 -7.18
CA MET A 79 6.76 -24.52 -5.91
C MET A 79 5.60 -25.52 -5.98
N ILE A 80 4.51 -25.17 -6.66
CA ILE A 80 3.39 -26.09 -6.90
C ILE A 80 3.84 -27.25 -7.80
N TYR A 81 4.56 -26.96 -8.90
CA TYR A 81 5.08 -27.94 -9.84
C TYR A 81 6.01 -28.96 -9.15
N HIS A 82 6.92 -28.48 -8.30
CA HIS A 82 7.81 -29.33 -7.51
C HIS A 82 7.14 -29.93 -6.25
N ARG A 83 5.82 -29.74 -6.06
CA ARG A 83 5.05 -30.19 -4.89
C ARG A 83 5.67 -29.76 -3.54
N SER A 84 6.41 -28.65 -3.54
CA SER A 84 7.02 -28.06 -2.34
C SER A 84 6.13 -27.00 -1.68
N TRP A 85 5.00 -26.67 -2.31
CA TRP A 85 4.02 -25.73 -1.77
C TRP A 85 3.20 -26.35 -0.64
N TRP A 86 3.56 -26.00 0.60
CA TRP A 86 2.75 -26.28 1.79
C TRP A 86 2.77 -25.07 2.72
N VAL A 87 1.61 -24.64 3.19
CA VAL A 87 1.47 -23.44 4.04
C VAL A 87 1.38 -23.82 5.52
N PHE A 88 0.68 -24.92 5.83
CA PHE A 88 0.53 -25.44 7.19
C PHE A 88 0.85 -26.93 7.20
N ARG A 89 1.60 -27.38 8.21
CA ARG A 89 1.79 -28.80 8.51
C ARG A 89 1.21 -29.11 9.88
N ILE A 90 0.53 -30.23 9.98
CA ILE A 90 0.06 -30.76 11.26
C ILE A 90 1.12 -31.73 11.76
N VAL A 91 1.64 -31.47 12.94
CA VAL A 91 2.59 -32.35 13.64
C VAL A 91 1.90 -32.89 14.88
N LEU A 92 1.92 -34.21 15.06
CA LEU A 92 1.43 -34.87 16.26
C LEU A 92 2.51 -34.78 17.35
N ARG A 93 2.16 -34.25 18.51
CA ARG A 93 3.05 -34.18 19.68
C ARG A 93 2.32 -34.74 20.90
N GLY A 94 2.62 -35.99 21.24
CA GLY A 94 1.93 -36.73 22.30
C GLY A 94 0.41 -36.81 22.02
N HIS A 95 -0.40 -36.31 22.96
CA HIS A 95 -1.87 -36.25 22.83
C HIS A 95 -2.41 -35.02 22.08
N SER A 96 -1.55 -34.09 21.66
CA SER A 96 -1.97 -32.85 21.00
C SER A 96 -1.51 -32.78 19.53
N LYS A 97 -2.30 -32.09 18.69
CA LYS A 97 -1.95 -31.79 17.30
C LYS A 97 -1.56 -30.31 17.21
N ILE A 98 -0.33 -30.04 16.82
CA ILE A 98 0.18 -28.68 16.63
C ILE A 98 0.21 -28.37 15.14
N ILE A 99 -0.24 -27.18 14.75
CA ILE A 99 -0.17 -26.69 13.38
C ILE A 99 1.05 -25.78 13.28
N ILE A 100 2.00 -26.14 12.41
CA ILE A 100 3.22 -25.38 12.15
C ILE A 100 3.08 -24.72 10.78
N PRO A 101 3.01 -23.38 10.70
CA PRO A 101 3.04 -22.68 9.43
C PRO A 101 4.44 -22.70 8.81
N ASN A 102 4.52 -22.79 7.48
CA ASN A 102 5.75 -22.52 6.75
C ASN A 102 5.97 -21.01 6.69
N VAL A 103 7.06 -20.52 7.27
CA VAL A 103 7.39 -19.09 7.34
C VAL A 103 7.35 -18.42 5.97
N HIS A 104 8.02 -19.01 4.97
CA HIS A 104 8.18 -18.41 3.65
C HIS A 104 6.92 -18.54 2.79
N ASN A 105 6.27 -19.71 2.79
CA ASN A 105 5.07 -19.92 1.97
C ASN A 105 3.88 -19.14 2.52
N SER A 106 3.75 -19.01 3.84
CA SER A 106 2.72 -18.15 4.46
C SER A 106 2.96 -16.67 4.14
N TRP A 107 4.21 -16.20 4.21
CA TRP A 107 4.56 -14.84 3.77
C TRP A 107 4.16 -14.60 2.31
N ILE A 108 4.56 -15.48 1.40
CA ILE A 108 4.24 -15.36 -0.04
C ILE A 108 2.72 -15.35 -0.26
N LEU A 109 1.98 -16.20 0.46
CA LEU A 109 0.52 -16.29 0.36
C LEU A 109 -0.17 -14.97 0.73
N PHE A 110 0.31 -14.26 1.75
CA PHE A 110 -0.31 -13.02 2.23
C PHE A 110 0.23 -11.76 1.53
N ILE A 111 1.50 -11.77 1.09
CA ILE A 111 2.07 -10.62 0.37
C ILE A 111 1.58 -10.55 -1.09
N ALA A 112 1.23 -11.67 -1.71
CA ALA A 112 0.74 -11.66 -3.09
C ALA A 112 -0.57 -10.86 -3.25
N PRO A 113 -1.63 -11.07 -2.43
CA PRO A 113 -2.81 -10.22 -2.42
C PRO A 113 -2.51 -8.74 -2.17
N TYR A 114 -1.53 -8.42 -1.31
CA TYR A 114 -1.10 -7.04 -1.09
C TYR A 114 -0.57 -6.39 -2.36
N VAL A 115 0.33 -7.07 -3.08
CA VAL A 115 0.87 -6.57 -4.35
C VAL A 115 -0.24 -6.42 -5.39
N TRP A 116 -1.19 -7.35 -5.46
CA TRP A 116 -2.37 -7.24 -6.32
C TRP A 116 -3.22 -6.01 -6.02
N ILE A 117 -3.54 -5.75 -4.74
CA ILE A 117 -4.32 -4.58 -4.31
C ILE A 117 -3.58 -3.30 -4.66
N LEU A 118 -2.26 -3.25 -4.43
CA LEU A 118 -1.42 -2.11 -4.79
C LEU A 118 -1.42 -1.82 -6.29
N VAL A 119 -1.20 -2.84 -7.11
CA VAL A 119 -1.24 -2.71 -8.58
C VAL A 119 -2.62 -2.23 -9.02
N GLY A 120 -3.70 -2.83 -8.52
CA GLY A 120 -5.07 -2.41 -8.84
C GLY A 120 -5.35 -0.96 -8.49
N SER A 121 -4.90 -0.53 -7.30
CA SER A 121 -5.00 0.87 -6.85
C SER A 121 -4.24 1.82 -7.78
N LEU A 122 -2.99 1.51 -8.13
CA LEU A 122 -2.19 2.36 -9.02
C LEU A 122 -2.81 2.46 -10.42
N ILE A 123 -3.32 1.35 -10.97
CA ILE A 123 -4.04 1.36 -12.25
C ILE A 123 -5.29 2.25 -12.15
N ALA A 124 -6.06 2.16 -11.06
CA ALA A 124 -7.22 3.00 -10.86
C ALA A 124 -6.85 4.50 -10.78
N HIS A 125 -5.71 4.83 -10.17
CA HIS A 125 -5.16 6.19 -10.18
C HIS A 125 -4.75 6.65 -11.59
N ILE A 126 -4.08 5.81 -12.38
CA ILE A 126 -3.68 6.13 -13.76
C ILE A 126 -4.92 6.37 -14.64
N VAL A 127 -5.94 5.51 -14.52
CA VAL A 127 -7.18 5.64 -15.30
C VAL A 127 -7.97 6.87 -14.87
N GLY A 128 -8.10 7.11 -13.57
CA GLY A 128 -8.76 8.31 -13.03
C GLY A 128 -8.09 9.59 -13.52
N ASP A 129 -6.76 9.65 -13.49
CA ASP A 129 -6.00 10.79 -14.02
C ASP A 129 -6.20 10.97 -15.53
N ALA A 130 -6.23 9.88 -16.30
CA ALA A 130 -6.43 9.93 -17.75
C ALA A 130 -7.84 10.40 -18.15
N TRP A 131 -8.85 10.11 -17.30
CA TRP A 131 -10.26 10.42 -17.56
C TRP A 131 -10.73 11.69 -16.84
N ALA A 132 -9.83 12.31 -16.05
CA ALA A 132 -10.16 13.42 -15.15
C ALA A 132 -11.32 13.10 -14.19
N GLU A 133 -11.34 11.86 -13.69
CA GLU A 133 -12.36 11.36 -12.76
C GLU A 133 -11.73 10.99 -11.41
N PRO A 134 -12.46 11.18 -10.30
CA PRO A 134 -11.97 10.80 -8.98
C PRO A 134 -11.85 9.28 -8.88
N VAL A 135 -10.78 8.80 -8.23
CA VAL A 135 -10.58 7.36 -8.03
C VAL A 135 -11.72 6.78 -7.19
N PRO A 136 -12.44 5.77 -7.71
CA PRO A 136 -13.55 5.18 -6.98
C PRO A 136 -13.03 4.48 -5.73
N ASN A 137 -13.69 4.73 -4.60
CA ASN A 137 -13.41 4.07 -3.32
C ASN A 137 -11.95 4.23 -2.83
N ALA A 138 -11.32 5.39 -3.05
CA ALA A 138 -9.94 5.69 -2.60
C ALA A 138 -9.66 5.28 -1.13
N ALA A 139 -10.60 5.54 -0.22
CA ALA A 139 -10.47 5.15 1.19
C ALA A 139 -10.44 3.62 1.41
N LEU A 140 -11.14 2.86 0.57
CA LEU A 140 -11.13 1.39 0.61
C LEU A 140 -9.78 0.85 0.13
N TRP A 141 -9.22 1.42 -0.94
CA TRP A 141 -7.87 1.05 -1.41
C TRP A 141 -6.82 1.23 -0.32
N ILE A 142 -6.85 2.37 0.37
CA ILE A 142 -5.91 2.69 1.46
C ILE A 142 -6.10 1.75 2.66
N SER A 143 -7.33 1.50 3.08
CA SER A 143 -7.60 0.68 4.27
C SER A 143 -7.33 -0.81 4.02
N MET A 144 -7.71 -1.33 2.85
CA MET A 144 -7.53 -2.76 2.51
C MET A 144 -6.06 -3.13 2.30
N MET A 145 -5.23 -2.18 1.86
CA MET A 145 -3.80 -2.41 1.59
C MET A 145 -3.03 -2.94 2.81
N TRP A 146 -3.40 -2.57 4.03
CA TRP A 146 -2.65 -2.98 5.23
C TRP A 146 -3.05 -4.35 5.77
N VAL A 147 -4.23 -4.84 5.40
CA VAL A 147 -4.79 -6.09 5.95
C VAL A 147 -3.90 -7.30 5.62
N PRO A 148 -3.50 -7.55 4.36
CA PRO A 148 -2.68 -8.73 4.05
C PRO A 148 -1.28 -8.62 4.68
N VAL A 149 -0.73 -7.42 4.82
CA VAL A 149 0.56 -7.19 5.50
C VAL A 149 0.48 -7.58 6.97
N GLY A 150 -0.59 -7.17 7.66
CA GLY A 150 -0.83 -7.55 9.06
C GLY A 150 -0.89 -9.07 9.24
N PHE A 151 -1.60 -9.76 8.35
CA PHE A 151 -1.63 -11.23 8.36
C PHE A 151 -0.27 -11.85 8.05
N ALA A 152 0.47 -11.33 7.07
CA ALA A 152 1.81 -11.82 6.73
C ALA A 152 2.75 -11.78 7.94
N VAL A 153 2.79 -10.65 8.64
CA VAL A 153 3.62 -10.46 9.85
C VAL A 153 3.15 -11.38 10.98
N TRP A 154 1.84 -11.48 11.21
CA TRP A 154 1.28 -12.33 12.26
C TRP A 154 1.65 -13.81 12.06
N TYR A 155 1.39 -14.36 10.87
CA TYR A 155 1.68 -15.76 10.56
C TYR A 155 3.17 -16.06 10.53
N GLN A 156 4.00 -15.12 10.07
CA GLN A 156 5.45 -15.23 10.14
C GLN A 156 5.94 -15.29 11.60
N THR A 157 5.43 -14.42 12.46
CA THR A 157 5.77 -14.40 13.90
C THR A 157 5.36 -15.72 14.57
N TRP A 158 4.14 -16.20 14.28
CA TRP A 158 3.67 -17.48 14.79
C TRP A 158 4.54 -18.65 14.30
N ALA A 159 4.90 -18.68 13.02
CA ALA A 159 5.74 -19.73 12.45
C ALA A 159 7.13 -19.80 13.11
N ILE A 160 7.75 -18.65 13.36
CA ILE A 160 9.03 -18.55 14.07
C ILE A 160 8.89 -19.06 15.50
N TRP A 161 7.84 -18.63 16.22
CA TRP A 161 7.59 -19.06 17.58
C TRP A 161 7.32 -20.58 17.68
N ALA A 162 6.52 -21.13 16.76
CA ALA A 162 6.26 -22.57 16.68
C ALA A 162 7.54 -23.37 16.42
N ALA A 163 8.44 -22.87 15.56
CA ALA A 163 9.73 -23.51 15.29
C ALA A 163 10.68 -23.50 16.51
N GLN A 164 10.64 -22.47 17.34
CA GLN A 164 11.43 -22.43 18.59
C GLN A 164 10.97 -23.49 19.60
N ILE A 165 9.66 -23.68 19.72
CA ILE A 165 9.06 -24.69 20.62
C ILE A 165 9.40 -26.11 20.18
N ASP A 166 9.51 -26.34 18.87
CA ASP A 166 9.89 -27.63 18.30
C ASP A 166 11.35 -27.98 18.65
N ASN A 167 12.28 -27.07 18.37
CA ASN A 167 13.71 -27.23 18.68
C ASN A 167 14.01 -27.39 20.18
N GLY A 168 13.25 -26.70 21.04
CA GLY A 168 13.39 -26.82 22.50
C GLY A 168 12.88 -28.13 23.07
N SER A 169 12.14 -28.92 22.29
CA SER A 169 11.60 -30.22 22.72
C SER A 169 12.43 -31.42 22.24
N ALA A 170 13.13 -31.26 21.12
CA ALA A 170 14.09 -32.23 20.63
C ALA A 170 15.36 -32.33 21.50
N SER A 171 15.65 -31.31 22.33
CA SER A 171 16.79 -31.34 23.26
C SER A 171 16.55 -32.17 24.51
N PHE A 172 15.30 -32.32 24.96
CA PHE A 172 14.97 -33.10 26.17
C PHE A 172 14.97 -34.61 25.92
N ASP A 173 14.72 -35.05 24.69
CA ASP A 173 14.65 -36.47 24.32
C ASP A 173 16.02 -37.12 24.10
N LYS A 174 17.11 -36.33 24.09
CA LYS A 174 18.50 -36.82 23.94
C LYS A 174 19.25 -37.01 25.26
N THR A 175 18.59 -36.83 26.40
CA THR A 175 19.21 -36.90 27.73
C THR A 175 18.86 -38.16 28.53
N ILE A 176 18.21 -39.15 27.90
CA ILE A 176 17.89 -40.44 28.52
C ILE A 176 18.36 -41.57 27.59
N GLU A 177 19.69 -41.73 27.48
CA GLU A 177 20.34 -43.02 27.18
C GLU A 177 21.62 -43.14 28.01
#